data_AF-A0A662C542-F1
#
_entry.id   AF-A0A662C542-F1
#
_cell.length_a   1.000
_cell.length_b   1.000
_cell.length_c   1.000
_cell.angle_alpha   90.00
_cell.angle_beta   90.00
_cell.angle_gamma   90.00
#
_symmetry.space_group_name_H-M   'P 1'
#
loop_
_entity.id
_entity.type
_entity.pdbx_description
1 polymer ?
#
loop_
_entity_poly.entity_id
_entity_poly.type
_entity_poly.pdbx_seq_one_letter_code
_entity_poly.pdbx_strand_id
1 'polypeptide(L)'
;MPRVNVKYKFVKDAFIDFIKLIEFQGKKADFQNDYIGDNQYEGKVENVSVMDQIEIEIEVAGVTDAECTLEASIVKIRKTGTNDDGSPKYSEVGETKQIVGLPIHLKVLNNSIYYVKKHTIKWV
;
A
#
# COMPACT_ATOMS: atom_id res chain seq x y z
N MET A 1 19.24 -1.18 -0.93
CA MET A 1 17.79 -0.87 -0.84
C MET A 1 17.30 -1.29 0.54
N PRO A 2 16.86 -0.34 1.41
CA PRO A 2 16.19 -0.71 2.65
C PRO A 2 14.94 -1.55 2.36
N ARG A 3 14.62 -2.44 3.31
CA ARG A 3 13.35 -3.16 3.31
C ARG A 3 12.43 -2.49 4.32
N VAL A 4 11.13 -2.48 4.03
CA VAL A 4 10.10 -1.91 4.89
C VAL A 4 8.91 -2.86 5.01
N ASN A 5 8.17 -2.73 6.10
CA ASN A 5 6.81 -3.20 6.21
C ASN A 5 5.88 -2.00 6.06
N VAL A 6 4.80 -2.18 5.31
CA VAL A 6 3.79 -1.14 5.08
C VAL A 6 2.51 -1.61 5.72
N LYS A 7 2.04 -0.91 6.76
CA LYS A 7 0.65 -1.01 7.22
C LYS A 7 -0.15 0.06 6.47
N TYR A 8 -1.32 -0.27 5.97
CA TYR A 8 -2.13 0.69 5.23
C TYR A 8 -3.59 0.65 5.66
N LYS A 9 -4.27 1.77 5.40
CA LYS A 9 -5.71 1.92 5.47
C LYS A 9 -6.18 2.66 4.22
N PHE A 10 -7.02 2.01 3.44
CA PHE A 10 -7.62 2.57 2.24
C PHE A 10 -9.12 2.77 2.47
N VAL A 11 -9.58 4.01 2.32
CA VAL A 11 -10.98 4.41 2.50
C VAL A 11 -11.51 4.96 1.18
N LYS A 12 -12.63 4.41 0.71
CA LYS A 12 -13.35 4.93 -0.47
C LYS A 12 -14.51 5.83 -0.02
N ASP A 13 -14.67 7.00 -0.64
CA ASP A 13 -15.76 7.94 -0.32
C ASP A 13 -16.95 7.88 -1.29
N ALA A 14 -16.76 7.28 -2.46
CA ALA A 14 -17.79 7.12 -3.47
C ALA A 14 -18.02 5.64 -3.83
N PHE A 15 -19.04 5.41 -4.67
CA PHE A 15 -19.35 4.09 -5.18
C PHE A 15 -18.24 3.62 -6.13
N ILE A 16 -17.46 2.65 -5.66
CA ILE A 16 -16.51 1.87 -6.45
C ILE A 16 -17.02 0.44 -6.42
N ASP A 17 -17.30 -0.13 -7.59
CA ASP A 17 -17.83 -1.50 -7.72
C ASP A 17 -16.89 -2.50 -7.07
N PHE A 18 -15.59 -2.45 -7.40
CA PHE A 18 -14.57 -3.24 -6.73
C PHE A 18 -13.15 -2.67 -6.90
N ILE A 19 -12.28 -2.96 -5.92
CA ILE A 19 -10.84 -2.72 -6.02
C ILE A 19 -10.18 -3.98 -6.59
N LYS A 20 -9.42 -3.82 -7.68
CA LYS A 20 -8.75 -4.93 -8.36
C LYS A 20 -7.33 -5.12 -7.85
N LEU A 21 -6.63 -4.02 -7.55
CA LEU A 21 -5.24 -4.03 -7.13
C LEU A 21 -4.94 -2.84 -6.22
N ILE A 22 -4.20 -3.10 -5.14
CA ILE A 22 -3.39 -2.12 -4.43
C ILE A 22 -2.03 -2.80 -4.28
N GLU A 23 -0.98 -2.15 -4.76
CA GLU A 23 0.36 -2.71 -4.80
C GLU A 23 1.38 -1.69 -4.31
N PHE A 24 2.31 -2.13 -3.46
CA PHE A 24 3.42 -1.32 -2.97
C PHE A 24 4.72 -1.90 -3.53
N GLN A 25 5.35 -1.20 -4.48
CA GLN A 25 6.60 -1.62 -5.14
C GLN A 25 6.59 -3.08 -5.63
N GLY A 26 5.59 -3.50 -6.41
CA GLY A 26 5.52 -4.90 -6.88
C GLY A 26 4.79 -5.87 -5.95
N LYS A 27 4.52 -5.49 -4.69
CA LYS A 27 3.90 -6.37 -3.70
C LYS A 27 2.43 -6.03 -3.45
N LYS A 28 1.57 -6.97 -3.84
CA LYS A 28 0.10 -6.84 -3.79
C LYS A 28 -0.44 -6.95 -2.37
N ALA A 29 -1.46 -6.16 -2.08
CA ALA A 29 -2.35 -6.33 -0.93
C ALA A 29 -3.30 -7.53 -1.14
N ASP A 30 -3.78 -8.12 -0.04
CA ASP A 30 -4.71 -9.24 -0.07
C ASP A 30 -6.11 -8.79 0.35
N PHE A 31 -6.92 -8.37 -0.62
CA PHE A 31 -8.24 -7.82 -0.35
C PHE A 31 -9.20 -8.77 0.35
N GLN A 32 -9.02 -10.09 0.25
CA GLN A 32 -9.90 -11.04 0.94
C GLN A 32 -9.65 -11.02 2.45
N ASN A 33 -8.38 -10.89 2.84
CA ASN A 33 -7.96 -10.88 4.24
C ASN A 33 -7.96 -9.49 4.86
N ASP A 34 -7.81 -8.44 4.04
CA ASP A 34 -7.67 -7.05 4.46
C ASP A 34 -9.01 -6.27 4.52
N TYR A 35 -10.16 -6.92 4.26
CA TYR A 35 -11.48 -6.27 4.27
C TYR A 35 -11.98 -5.98 5.69
N ILE A 36 -12.27 -4.72 5.99
CA ILE A 36 -12.79 -4.29 7.30
C ILE A 36 -14.28 -3.90 7.21
N GLY A 37 -14.74 -3.43 6.06
CA GLY A 37 -16.13 -3.05 5.82
C GLY A 37 -16.35 -2.50 4.42
N ASP A 38 -17.58 -2.16 4.11
CA ASP A 38 -18.06 -1.85 2.74
C ASP A 38 -17.21 -0.81 2.01
N ASN A 39 -16.58 0.11 2.75
CA ASN A 39 -15.78 1.19 2.22
C ASN A 39 -14.32 1.24 2.71
N GLN A 40 -13.84 0.20 3.40
CA GLN A 40 -12.55 0.26 4.07
C GLN A 40 -11.78 -1.05 4.02
N TYR A 41 -10.50 -0.94 3.66
CA TYR A 41 -9.53 -2.02 3.68
C TYR A 41 -8.35 -1.63 4.57
N GLU A 42 -7.93 -2.52 5.45
CA GLU A 42 -6.74 -2.35 6.28
C GLU A 42 -5.90 -3.62 6.23
N GLY A 43 -4.59 -3.43 6.03
CA GLY A 43 -3.71 -4.57 5.83
C GLY A 43 -2.24 -4.24 6.05
N LYS A 44 -1.41 -5.26 5.86
CA LYS A 44 0.05 -5.14 5.94
C LYS A 44 0.69 -5.83 4.75
N VAL A 45 1.54 -5.10 4.04
CA VAL A 45 2.44 -5.66 3.03
C VAL A 45 3.85 -5.73 3.62
N GLU A 46 4.37 -6.95 3.70
CA GLU A 46 5.66 -7.19 4.35
C GLU A 46 6.82 -7.20 3.39
N ASN A 47 7.98 -6.81 3.91
CA ASN A 47 9.28 -7.05 3.28
C ASN A 47 9.40 -6.43 1.88
N VAL A 48 8.90 -5.20 1.72
CA VAL A 48 8.93 -4.39 0.50
C VAL A 48 10.31 -3.75 0.35
N SER A 49 10.95 -3.92 -0.81
CA SER A 49 12.24 -3.27 -1.09
C SER A 49 12.00 -1.87 -1.62
N VAL A 50 12.51 -0.85 -0.94
CA VAL A 50 12.35 0.56 -1.35
C VAL A 50 13.73 1.18 -1.61
N MET A 51 13.78 2.12 -2.55
CA MET A 51 14.92 3.02 -2.70
C MET A 51 14.67 4.25 -1.82
N ASP A 52 14.39 5.40 -2.43
CA ASP A 52 14.11 6.67 -1.75
C ASP A 52 12.61 7.05 -1.78
N GLN A 53 11.79 6.20 -2.40
CA GLN A 53 10.36 6.42 -2.57
C GLN A 53 9.58 5.10 -2.48
N ILE A 54 8.30 5.22 -2.15
CA ILE A 54 7.35 4.12 -2.24
C ILE A 54 6.41 4.41 -3.41
N GLU A 55 6.41 3.50 -4.37
CA GLU A 55 5.47 3.51 -5.48
C GLU A 55 4.25 2.71 -5.08
N ILE A 56 3.08 3.33 -5.31
CA ILE A 56 1.78 2.76 -4.96
C ILE A 56 0.96 2.76 -6.24
N GLU A 57 0.53 1.56 -6.63
CA GLU A 57 -0.33 1.34 -7.78
C GLU A 57 -1.71 0.87 -7.30
N ILE A 58 -2.75 1.52 -7.81
CA ILE A 58 -4.14 1.22 -7.47
C ILE A 58 -4.91 1.02 -8.78
N GLU A 59 -5.48 -0.17 -8.95
CA GLU A 59 -6.42 -0.49 -10.03
C GLU A 59 -7.82 -0.69 -9.45
N VAL A 60 -8.79 0.01 -10.02
CA VAL A 60 -10.20 -0.03 -9.63
C VAL A 60 -11.08 -0.20 -10.86
N ALA A 61 -12.30 -0.70 -10.67
CA ALA A 61 -13.29 -0.80 -11.73
C ALA A 61 -14.60 -0.14 -11.31
N GLY A 62 -15.39 0.30 -12.30
CA GLY A 62 -16.73 0.85 -12.06
C GLY A 62 -16.76 2.25 -11.44
N VAL A 63 -15.75 3.09 -11.69
CA VAL A 63 -15.73 4.46 -11.17
C VAL A 63 -16.35 5.41 -12.19
N THR A 64 -17.15 6.38 -11.74
CA THR A 64 -17.63 7.48 -12.58
C THR A 64 -16.86 8.77 -12.26
N ASP A 65 -16.68 9.02 -10.96
CA ASP A 65 -15.80 10.03 -10.35
C ASP A 65 -15.71 9.68 -8.86
N ALA A 66 -14.51 9.43 -8.32
CA ALA A 66 -14.36 9.02 -6.92
C ALA A 66 -13.12 9.63 -6.29
N GLU A 67 -13.27 10.07 -5.04
CA GLU A 67 -12.16 10.36 -4.17
C GLU A 67 -11.89 9.14 -3.26
N CYS A 68 -10.64 9.01 -2.86
CA CYS A 68 -10.20 7.94 -1.98
C CYS A 68 -9.11 8.50 -1.09
N THR A 69 -9.00 7.94 0.10
CA THR A 69 -7.94 8.29 1.04
C THR A 69 -7.09 7.06 1.31
N LEU A 70 -5.78 7.21 1.12
CA LEU A 70 -4.80 6.22 1.55
C LEU A 70 -4.00 6.77 2.72
N GLU A 71 -4.02 6.02 3.82
CA GLU A 71 -3.10 6.17 4.94
C GLU A 71 -2.13 5.00 4.91
N ALA A 72 -0.86 5.27 5.18
CA ALA A 72 0.14 4.21 5.30
C ALA A 72 1.18 4.53 6.36
N SER A 73 1.59 3.52 7.11
CA SER A 73 2.65 3.57 8.10
C SER A 73 3.75 2.61 7.68
N ILE A 74 4.94 3.15 7.44
CA ILE A 74 6.05 2.47 6.79
C ILE A 74 7.16 2.35 7.81
N VAL A 75 7.44 1.11 8.22
CA VAL A 75 8.44 0.78 9.21
C VAL A 75 9.63 0.15 8.51
N LYS A 76 10.81 0.72 8.68
CA LYS A 76 12.05 0.13 8.16
C LYS A 76 12.35 -1.17 8.90
N ILE A 77 12.77 -2.20 8.17
CA ILE A 77 13.13 -3.50 8.71
C ILE A 77 14.54 -3.88 8.29
N ARG A 78 15.23 -4.67 9.12
CA ARG A 78 16.54 -5.24 8.82
C ARG A 78 16.51 -6.73 9.08
N LYS A 79 17.27 -7.48 8.27
CA LYS A 79 17.49 -8.90 8.51
C LYS A 79 18.25 -9.07 9.83
N THR A 80 17.63 -9.73 10.79
CA THR A 80 18.20 -10.00 12.12
C THR A 80 18.61 -11.46 12.28
N GLY A 81 18.18 -12.34 11.37
CA GLY A 81 18.59 -13.74 11.38
C GLY A 81 17.87 -14.56 10.30
N THR A 82 17.63 -15.81 10.64
CA THR A 82 16.89 -16.79 9.84
C THR A 82 15.89 -17.47 10.79
N ASN A 83 14.66 -17.69 10.33
CA ASN A 83 13.65 -18.46 11.05
C ASN A 83 13.97 -19.96 11.00
N ASP A 84 13.29 -20.76 11.82
CA ASP A 84 13.50 -22.21 11.90
C ASP A 84 13.18 -22.95 10.58
N ASP A 85 12.36 -22.35 9.72
CA ASP A 85 12.01 -22.83 8.38
C ASP A 85 13.04 -22.44 7.29
N GLY A 86 14.14 -21.77 7.65
CA GLY A 86 15.16 -21.29 6.73
C GLY A 86 14.84 -19.96 6.04
N SER A 87 13.65 -19.38 6.27
CA SER A 87 13.30 -18.07 5.72
C SER A 87 14.05 -16.93 6.44
N PRO A 88 14.39 -15.81 5.77
CA PRO A 88 15.06 -14.70 6.43
C PRO A 88 14.17 -14.08 7.51
N LYS A 89 14.71 -13.93 8.73
CA LYS A 89 14.04 -13.23 9.83
C LYS A 89 14.34 -11.74 9.75
N TYR A 90 13.29 -10.93 9.79
CA TYR A 90 13.38 -9.46 9.80
C TYR A 90 12.81 -8.90 11.11
N SER A 91 13.35 -7.76 11.54
CA SER A 91 12.82 -7.01 12.67
C SER A 91 12.75 -5.52 12.33
N GLU A 92 11.77 -4.84 12.91
CA GLU A 92 11.59 -3.40 12.79
C GLU A 92 12.80 -2.67 13.38
N VAL A 93 13.33 -1.71 12.63
CA VAL A 93 14.49 -0.92 13.01
C VAL A 93 14.29 0.54 12.62
N GLY A 94 14.27 1.41 13.62
CA GLY A 94 14.27 2.85 13.42
C GLY A 94 12.88 3.44 13.18
N GLU A 95 12.88 4.62 12.57
CA GLU A 95 11.71 5.48 12.50
C GLU A 95 10.61 4.93 11.59
N THR A 96 9.37 5.16 12.02
CA THR A 96 8.17 4.91 11.24
C THR A 96 7.83 6.18 10.48
N LYS A 97 7.64 6.06 9.17
CA LYS A 97 7.18 7.17 8.34
C LYS A 97 5.73 6.98 7.97
N GLN A 98 4.97 8.07 8.01
CA GLN A 98 3.54 8.03 7.77
C GLN A 98 3.17 8.82 6.52
N ILE A 99 2.25 8.24 5.75
CA ILE A 99 1.43 8.91 4.76
C ILE A 99 0.09 9.12 5.46
N VAL A 100 -0.25 10.37 5.77
CA VAL A 100 -1.52 10.72 6.41
C VAL A 100 -2.45 11.30 5.37
N GLY A 101 -3.59 10.64 5.17
CA GLY A 101 -4.71 11.17 4.42
C GLY A 101 -4.40 11.55 2.97
N LEU A 102 -3.61 10.75 2.23
CA LEU A 102 -3.24 11.08 0.86
C LEU A 102 -4.48 10.99 -0.04
N PRO A 103 -5.00 12.12 -0.57
CA PRO A 103 -6.15 12.07 -1.45
C PRO A 103 -5.73 11.47 -2.79
N ILE A 104 -6.54 10.53 -3.26
CA ILE A 104 -6.40 9.81 -4.52
C ILE A 104 -7.67 10.08 -5.30
N HIS A 105 -7.52 10.77 -6.42
CA HIS A 105 -8.64 11.07 -7.30
C HIS A 105 -8.61 10.09 -8.47
N LEU A 106 -9.67 9.29 -8.59
CA LEU A 106 -9.78 8.20 -9.54
C LEU A 106 -10.60 8.66 -10.75
N LYS A 107 -9.99 8.63 -11.95
CA LYS A 107 -10.65 8.99 -13.21
C LYS A 107 -10.69 7.81 -14.17
N VAL A 108 -11.75 7.73 -14.96
CA VAL A 108 -11.91 6.68 -15.98
C VAL A 108 -10.86 6.84 -17.08
N LEU A 109 -10.01 5.82 -17.23
CA LEU A 109 -9.12 5.67 -18.38
C LEU A 109 -9.44 4.31 -19.02
N ASN A 110 -10.39 4.28 -19.97
CA ASN A 110 -10.79 3.12 -20.80
C ASN A 110 -10.98 1.76 -20.09
N ASN A 111 -12.24 1.35 -19.85
CA ASN A 111 -12.71 0.01 -19.44
C ASN A 111 -12.04 -0.70 -18.23
N SER A 112 -10.92 -0.21 -17.68
CA SER A 112 -10.23 -0.75 -16.49
C SER A 112 -9.28 0.34 -15.98
N ILE A 113 -9.54 0.90 -14.80
CA ILE A 113 -8.93 2.17 -14.39
C ILE A 113 -7.55 1.97 -13.79
N TYR A 114 -6.59 2.80 -14.21
CA TYR A 114 -5.22 2.89 -13.70
C TYR A 114 -5.00 4.21 -12.97
N TYR A 115 -4.54 4.15 -11.71
CA TYR A 115 -3.90 5.29 -11.05
C TYR A 115 -2.64 4.86 -10.30
N VAL A 116 -1.49 5.40 -10.72
CA VAL A 116 -0.19 5.25 -10.03
C VAL A 116 0.14 6.58 -9.37
N LYS A 117 0.20 6.62 -8.03
CA LYS A 117 0.75 7.79 -7.32
C LYS A 117 2.15 7.43 -6.80
N LYS A 118 3.16 8.08 -7.37
CA LYS A 118 4.54 8.00 -6.86
C LYS A 118 4.63 8.88 -5.61
N HIS A 119 4.94 8.27 -4.46
CA HIS A 119 5.13 9.02 -3.21
C HIS A 119 6.59 8.93 -2.75
N THR A 120 7.27 10.07 -2.72
CA THR A 120 8.67 10.13 -2.29
C THR A 120 8.79 10.19 -0.77
N ILE A 121 9.59 9.29 -0.20
CA ILE A 121 9.83 9.21 1.24
C ILE A 121 11.34 9.31 1.47
N LYS A 122 11.85 10.54 1.65
CA LYS A 122 13.28 10.78 1.83
C LYS A 122 13.76 10.31 3.21
N TRP A 123 14.64 9.33 3.26
CA TRP A 123 15.39 8.95 4.47
C TRP A 123 16.60 9.90 4.56
N VAL A 124 16.60 10.79 5.56
CA VAL A 124 17.77 11.60 5.91
C VAL A 124 18.78 10.70 6.61
#